data_AF-A0AAD6F235-F1
#
_entry.id   AF-A0AAD6F235-F1
#
_cell.length_a   1.000
_cell.length_b   1.000
_cell.length_c   1.000
_cell.angle_alpha   90.00
_cell.angle_beta   90.00
_cell.angle_gamma   90.00
#
_symmetry.space_group_name_H-M   'P 1'
#
loop_
_entity.id
_entity.type
_entity.pdbx_description
1 polymer ?
#
loop_
_entity_poly.entity_id
_entity_poly.type
_entity_poly.pdbx_seq_one_letter_code
_entity_poly.pdbx_strand_id
1 'polypeptide(L)'
;MGVLGLKPLCQGILEWWEVAKDRIKTFCLGYCKRKARQSKREVFHLQRLLEREYAKGNCGSTINQDVCDSLKARLRHVSEGKARAFLARSRSEFIEQSETCSAAFFSSVREKKARQVVTGFRDSQGIVVTEECQVVRVATDHFRDSFKEKDVGRGDDFLELLERQVPGDIVQALELPLTVSELEGALNRMNKGKVPGIDGLPVELYAKFWSILGPVLLEVLTEVLQAGEMSGSLATWGDLPPV
;
A
#
# COMPACT_ATOMS: atom_id res chain seq x y z
N MET A 1 -1.02 -0.84 27.89
CA MET A 1 0.19 -0.03 27.69
C MET A 1 0.20 0.54 26.28
N GLY A 2 0.34 1.87 26.14
CA GLY A 2 0.52 2.55 24.85
C GLY A 2 1.90 2.32 24.25
N VAL A 3 2.08 2.66 22.97
CA VAL A 3 3.32 2.40 22.20
C VAL A 3 4.56 3.06 22.83
N LEU A 4 4.40 4.25 23.42
CA LEU A 4 5.48 4.96 24.11
C LEU A 4 5.92 4.27 25.43
N GLY A 5 5.04 3.51 26.07
CA GLY A 5 5.35 2.80 27.31
C GLY A 5 6.21 1.55 27.12
N LEU A 6 6.51 1.18 25.87
CA LEU A 6 7.36 0.02 25.52
C LEU A 6 8.83 0.41 25.32
N LYS A 7 9.13 1.71 25.18
CA LYS A 7 10.50 2.21 24.93
C LYS A 7 11.53 1.72 25.97
N PRO A 8 11.19 1.63 27.27
CA PRO A 8 12.11 1.09 28.29
C PRO A 8 12.32 -0.43 28.24
N LEU A 9 11.53 -1.17 27.44
CA LEU A 9 11.57 -2.63 27.36
C LEU A 9 12.38 -3.15 26.15
N CYS A 10 12.82 -2.24 25.27
CA CYS A 10 13.62 -2.55 24.10
C CYS A 10 15.09 -2.19 24.35
N GLN A 11 16.01 -2.88 23.68
CA GLN A 11 17.46 -2.66 23.79
C GLN A 11 17.89 -1.34 23.13
N GLY A 12 17.07 -0.79 22.22
CA GLY A 12 17.32 0.49 21.55
C GLY A 12 16.11 1.04 20.80
N ILE A 13 16.27 2.25 20.24
CA ILE A 13 15.21 2.94 19.49
C ILE A 13 14.80 2.18 18.22
N LEU A 14 15.75 1.50 17.56
CA LEU A 14 15.49 0.73 16.33
C LEU A 14 14.60 -0.49 16.60
N GLU A 15 14.88 -1.26 17.65
CA GLU A 15 14.05 -2.39 18.05
C GLU A 15 12.66 -1.92 18.47
N TRP A 16 12.60 -0.86 19.29
CA TRP A 16 11.33 -0.26 19.67
C TRP A 16 10.51 0.19 18.46
N TRP A 17 11.16 0.74 17.44
CA TRP A 17 10.50 1.18 16.22
C TRP A 17 9.87 0.03 15.43
N GLU A 18 10.53 -1.13 15.34
CA GLU A 18 9.94 -2.33 14.74
C GLU A 18 8.68 -2.79 15.49
N VAL A 19 8.74 -2.83 16.82
CA VAL A 19 7.59 -3.20 17.66
C VAL A 19 6.45 -2.18 17.52
N ALA A 20 6.78 -0.89 17.42
CA ALA A 20 5.81 0.17 17.21
C ALA A 20 5.09 0.02 15.86
N LYS A 21 5.84 -0.21 14.78
CA LYS A 21 5.28 -0.43 13.43
C LYS A 21 4.33 -1.64 13.40
N ASP A 22 4.73 -2.76 13.99
CA ASP A 22 3.89 -3.96 14.04
C ASP A 22 2.57 -3.71 14.82
N ARG A 23 2.63 -2.99 15.95
CA ARG A 23 1.44 -2.63 16.71
C ARG A 23 0.51 -1.70 15.94
N ILE A 24 1.05 -0.69 15.26
CA ILE A 24 0.28 0.22 14.40
C ILE A 24 -0.41 -0.60 13.30
N LYS A 25 0.34 -1.44 12.59
CA LYS A 25 -0.17 -2.34 11.54
C LYS A 25 -1.31 -3.22 12.07
N THR A 26 -1.07 -3.92 13.18
CA THR A 26 -2.04 -4.83 13.80
C THR A 26 -3.31 -4.09 14.22
N PHE A 27 -3.18 -2.90 14.82
CA PHE A 27 -4.31 -2.07 15.18
C PHE A 27 -5.12 -1.63 13.96
N CYS A 28 -4.45 -1.10 12.91
CA CYS A 28 -5.07 -0.66 11.67
C CYS A 28 -5.81 -1.81 10.97
N LEU A 29 -5.18 -2.99 10.86
CA LEU A 29 -5.81 -4.19 10.30
C LEU A 29 -7.03 -4.62 11.11
N GLY A 30 -6.94 -4.60 12.44
CA GLY A 30 -8.06 -4.90 13.32
C GLY A 30 -9.23 -3.93 13.13
N TYR A 31 -8.95 -2.63 13.07
CA TYR A 31 -9.95 -1.59 12.79
C TYR A 31 -10.62 -1.80 11.42
N CYS A 32 -9.83 -2.00 10.36
CA CYS A 32 -10.33 -2.23 9.01
C CYS A 32 -11.23 -3.48 8.93
N LYS A 33 -10.82 -4.59 9.57
CA LYS A 33 -11.65 -5.81 9.67
C LYS A 33 -12.97 -5.56 10.39
N ARG A 34 -12.95 -4.83 11.51
CA ARG A 34 -14.18 -4.47 12.25
C ARG A 34 -15.10 -3.58 11.42
N LYS A 35 -14.56 -2.53 10.78
CA LYS A 35 -15.32 -1.62 9.91
C LYS A 35 -15.97 -2.37 8.75
N ALA A 36 -15.25 -3.28 8.11
CA ALA A 36 -15.79 -4.13 7.04
C ALA A 36 -16.92 -5.04 7.54
N ARG A 37 -16.77 -5.67 8.72
CA ARG A 37 -17.82 -6.49 9.34
C ARG A 37 -19.05 -5.65 9.70
N GLN A 38 -18.86 -4.47 10.27
CA GLN A 38 -19.96 -3.56 10.62
C GLN A 38 -20.72 -3.12 9.37
N SER A 39 -20.03 -2.71 8.30
CA SER A 39 -20.67 -2.37 7.03
C SER A 39 -21.44 -3.55 6.44
N LYS A 40 -20.92 -4.78 6.52
CA LYS A 40 -21.64 -5.98 6.06
C LYS A 40 -22.91 -6.24 6.89
N ARG A 41 -22.84 -6.08 8.21
CA ARG A 41 -23.99 -6.22 9.12
C ARG A 41 -25.05 -5.16 8.86
N GLU A 42 -24.64 -3.91 8.65
CA GLU A 42 -25.55 -2.82 8.33
C GLU A 42 -26.31 -3.09 7.02
N VAL A 43 -25.60 -3.48 5.95
CA VAL A 43 -26.25 -3.82 4.67
C VAL A 43 -27.26 -4.96 4.85
N PHE A 44 -26.87 -6.03 5.53
CA PHE A 44 -27.76 -7.16 5.78
C PHE A 44 -29.00 -6.75 6.59
N HIS A 45 -28.81 -5.91 7.62
CA HIS A 45 -29.90 -5.41 8.45
C HIS A 45 -30.87 -4.54 7.64
N LEU A 46 -30.34 -3.59 6.84
CA LEU A 46 -31.15 -2.73 5.98
C LEU A 46 -31.94 -3.52 4.94
N GLN A 47 -31.31 -4.53 4.31
CA GLN A 47 -31.99 -5.43 3.37
C GLN A 47 -33.15 -6.17 4.03
N ARG A 48 -32.94 -6.73 5.24
CA ARG A 48 -34.01 -7.40 5.99
C ARG A 48 -35.16 -6.49 6.38
N LEU A 49 -34.87 -5.24 6.76
CA LEU A 49 -35.94 -4.27 7.06
C LEU A 49 -36.76 -3.96 5.81
N LEU A 50 -36.09 -3.78 4.67
CA LEU A 50 -36.75 -3.50 3.39
C LEU A 50 -37.61 -4.69 2.93
N GLU A 51 -37.09 -5.92 3.03
CA GLU A 51 -37.85 -7.16 2.75
C GLU A 51 -39.10 -7.27 3.62
N ARG A 52 -39.02 -6.90 4.90
CA ARG A 52 -40.17 -6.91 5.82
C ARG A 52 -41.23 -5.89 5.41
N GLU A 53 -40.85 -4.68 5.03
CA GLU A 53 -41.82 -3.68 4.55
C GLU A 53 -42.49 -4.11 3.24
N TYR A 54 -41.74 -4.72 2.32
CA TYR A 54 -42.34 -5.28 1.11
C TYR A 54 -43.26 -6.48 1.37
N ALA A 55 -42.92 -7.33 2.35
CA ALA A 55 -43.79 -8.43 2.76
C ALA A 55 -45.14 -7.94 3.31
N LYS A 56 -45.18 -6.80 4.01
CA LYS A 56 -46.43 -6.16 4.45
C LYS A 56 -47.30 -5.72 3.26
N GLY A 57 -46.66 -5.12 2.24
CA GLY A 57 -47.34 -4.79 0.98
C GLY A 57 -47.98 -6.00 0.31
N ASN A 58 -47.22 -7.10 0.24
CA ASN A 58 -47.67 -8.35 -0.37
C ASN A 58 -48.80 -9.05 0.42
N CYS A 59 -48.96 -8.76 1.71
CA CYS A 59 -50.09 -9.25 2.50
C CYS A 59 -51.26 -8.26 2.56
N GLY A 60 -51.31 -7.29 1.64
CA GLY A 60 -52.43 -6.34 1.49
C GLY A 60 -52.42 -5.17 2.47
N SER A 61 -51.33 -4.97 3.23
CA SER A 61 -51.15 -3.78 4.08
C SER A 61 -50.51 -2.63 3.31
N THR A 62 -50.74 -1.39 3.74
CA THR A 62 -50.12 -0.20 3.12
C THR A 62 -48.60 -0.22 3.33
N ILE A 63 -47.84 -0.14 2.24
CA ILE A 63 -46.39 0.03 2.28
C ILE A 63 -46.07 1.44 2.78
N ASN A 64 -45.25 1.57 3.81
CA ASN A 64 -44.71 2.86 4.20
C ASN A 64 -43.58 3.25 3.23
N GLN A 65 -43.95 4.05 2.22
CA GLN A 65 -43.05 4.44 1.15
C GLN A 65 -41.86 5.27 1.66
N ASP A 66 -42.07 6.15 2.63
CA ASP A 66 -41.01 6.98 3.23
C ASP A 66 -39.94 6.13 3.93
N VAL A 67 -40.36 5.09 4.65
CA VAL A 67 -39.45 4.13 5.29
C VAL A 67 -38.65 3.36 4.22
N CYS A 68 -39.32 2.88 3.17
CA CYS A 68 -38.66 2.19 2.05
C CYS A 68 -37.62 3.09 1.38
N ASP A 69 -37.93 4.36 1.13
CA ASP A 69 -37.04 5.29 0.45
C ASP A 69 -35.85 5.69 1.33
N SER A 70 -36.06 5.85 2.64
CA SER A 70 -34.99 6.05 3.63
C SER A 70 -34.03 4.84 3.70
N LEU A 71 -34.57 3.61 3.76
CA LEU A 71 -33.76 2.39 3.77
C LEU A 71 -32.96 2.23 2.48
N LYS A 72 -33.57 2.48 1.32
CA LYS A 72 -32.90 2.47 0.02
C LYS A 72 -31.83 3.55 -0.08
N ALA A 73 -32.06 4.76 0.45
CA ALA A 73 -31.07 5.82 0.47
C ALA A 73 -29.84 5.41 1.28
N ARG A 74 -30.03 4.79 2.45
CA ARG A 74 -28.91 4.27 3.26
C ARG A 74 -28.14 3.14 2.55
N LEU A 75 -28.85 2.21 1.90
CA LEU A 75 -28.22 1.17 1.09
C LEU A 75 -27.41 1.75 -0.08
N ARG A 76 -27.95 2.77 -0.77
CA ARG A 76 -27.25 3.50 -1.84
C ARG A 76 -25.97 4.14 -1.33
N HIS A 77 -26.03 4.86 -0.21
CA HIS A 77 -24.84 5.48 0.40
C HIS A 77 -23.72 4.46 0.69
N VAL A 78 -24.06 3.29 1.25
CA VAL A 78 -23.05 2.23 1.50
C VAL A 78 -22.49 1.66 0.19
N SER A 79 -23.33 1.47 -0.82
CA SER A 79 -22.92 0.98 -2.15
C SER A 79 -22.03 1.96 -2.90
N GLU A 80 -22.36 3.25 -2.88
CA GLU A 80 -21.57 4.34 -3.45
C GLU A 80 -20.19 4.43 -2.79
N GLY A 81 -20.12 4.32 -1.46
CA GLY A 81 -18.85 4.26 -0.74
C GLY A 81 -17.97 3.09 -1.19
N LYS A 82 -18.55 1.91 -1.42
CA LYS A 82 -17.83 0.74 -1.95
C LYS A 82 -17.38 0.94 -3.39
N ALA A 83 -18.22 1.55 -4.23
CA ALA A 83 -17.91 1.88 -5.62
C ALA A 83 -16.74 2.87 -5.69
N ARG A 84 -16.80 3.98 -4.93
CA ARG A 84 -15.71 4.97 -4.85
C ARG A 84 -14.40 4.33 -4.41
N ALA A 85 -14.44 3.48 -3.39
CA ALA A 85 -13.25 2.77 -2.93
C ALA A 85 -12.71 1.78 -3.98
N PHE A 86 -13.58 1.14 -4.77
CA PHE A 86 -13.18 0.29 -5.88
C PHE A 86 -12.50 1.10 -7.00
N LEU A 87 -13.08 2.25 -7.39
CA LEU A 87 -12.52 3.16 -8.39
C LEU A 87 -11.13 3.67 -7.99
N ALA A 88 -10.97 4.07 -6.72
CA ALA A 88 -9.67 4.50 -6.20
C ALA A 88 -8.60 3.40 -6.29
N ARG A 89 -8.96 2.14 -6.01
CA ARG A 89 -8.03 1.00 -6.11
C ARG A 89 -7.75 0.59 -7.55
N SER A 90 -8.72 0.73 -8.45
CA SER A 90 -8.57 0.32 -9.85
C SER A 90 -7.79 1.33 -10.69
N ARG A 91 -7.34 2.45 -10.10
CA ARG A 91 -6.64 3.56 -10.77
C ARG A 91 -7.30 3.95 -12.09
N SER A 92 -8.62 3.82 -12.15
CA SER A 92 -9.37 3.98 -13.38
C SER A 92 -9.93 5.39 -13.42
N GLU A 93 -9.14 6.33 -13.94
CA GLU A 93 -9.61 7.67 -14.36
C GLU A 93 -10.73 7.55 -15.43
N PHE A 94 -10.80 6.41 -16.11
CA PHE A 94 -11.66 6.17 -17.27
C PHE A 94 -13.16 5.95 -16.99
N ILE A 95 -13.63 5.99 -15.73
CA ILE A 95 -15.06 5.74 -15.41
C ILE A 95 -15.80 7.05 -15.07
N GLU A 96 -15.35 8.19 -15.58
CA GLU A 96 -16.18 9.41 -15.56
C GLU A 96 -17.14 9.48 -16.77
N GLN A 97 -16.89 8.73 -17.85
CA GLN A 97 -17.71 8.83 -19.08
C GLN A 97 -18.79 7.74 -19.23
N SER A 98 -18.92 6.80 -18.29
CA SER A 98 -20.01 5.82 -18.31
C SER A 98 -20.67 5.74 -16.94
N GLU A 99 -21.59 6.67 -16.66
CA GLU A 99 -22.36 6.73 -15.41
C GLU A 99 -23.38 5.59 -15.23
N THR A 100 -23.26 4.48 -15.98
CA THR A 100 -24.18 3.35 -15.87
C THR A 100 -23.44 2.03 -15.65
N CYS A 101 -24.00 1.21 -14.75
CA CYS A 101 -23.66 -0.20 -14.57
C CYS A 101 -24.08 -1.03 -15.81
N SER A 102 -23.58 -0.67 -16.99
CA SER A 102 -23.88 -1.32 -18.26
C SER A 102 -23.14 -2.66 -18.41
N ALA A 103 -23.60 -3.51 -19.32
CA ALA A 103 -22.89 -4.73 -19.68
C ALA A 103 -21.44 -4.46 -20.13
N ALA A 104 -21.20 -3.33 -20.80
CA ALA A 104 -19.88 -2.87 -21.22
C ALA A 104 -18.98 -2.53 -20.01
N PHE A 105 -19.51 -1.83 -18.99
CA PHE A 105 -18.80 -1.58 -17.74
C PHE A 105 -18.37 -2.89 -17.08
N PHE A 106 -19.30 -3.84 -16.89
CA PHE A 106 -18.95 -5.12 -16.27
C PHE A 106 -17.97 -5.94 -17.13
N SER A 107 -18.05 -5.87 -18.46
CA SER A 107 -17.10 -6.53 -19.36
C SER A 107 -15.70 -5.95 -19.21
N SER A 108 -15.56 -4.62 -19.25
CA SER A 108 -14.27 -3.94 -19.10
C SER A 108 -13.62 -4.21 -17.73
N VAL A 109 -14.43 -4.28 -16.66
CA VAL A 109 -13.96 -4.68 -15.32
C VAL A 109 -13.49 -6.13 -15.30
N ARG A 110 -14.24 -7.06 -15.92
CA ARG A 110 -13.85 -8.47 -16.04
C ARG A 110 -12.56 -8.65 -16.81
N GLU A 111 -12.42 -7.96 -17.95
CA GLU A 111 -11.19 -7.99 -18.74
C GLU A 111 -9.99 -7.41 -18.01
N LYS A 112 -10.14 -6.26 -17.33
CA LYS A 112 -9.07 -5.70 -16.49
C LYS A 112 -8.65 -6.69 -15.42
N LYS A 113 -9.61 -7.34 -14.76
CA LYS A 113 -9.33 -8.38 -13.77
C LYS A 113 -8.61 -9.58 -14.39
N ALA A 114 -9.01 -10.03 -15.57
CA ALA A 114 -8.34 -11.12 -16.28
C ALA A 114 -6.88 -10.75 -16.62
N ARG A 115 -6.62 -9.52 -17.07
CA ARG A 115 -5.26 -9.01 -17.35
C ARG A 115 -4.38 -8.87 -16.11
N GLN A 116 -4.97 -8.75 -14.92
CA GLN A 116 -4.23 -8.65 -13.65
C GLN A 116 -3.83 -10.02 -13.08
N VAL A 117 -4.39 -11.12 -13.59
CA VAL A 117 -4.05 -12.46 -13.15
C VAL A 117 -2.87 -12.96 -13.97
N VAL A 118 -1.74 -13.20 -13.32
CA VAL A 118 -0.62 -13.91 -13.95
C VAL A 118 -1.01 -15.38 -14.07
N THR A 119 -1.30 -15.82 -15.29
CA THR A 119 -1.72 -17.20 -15.56
C THR A 119 -0.55 -18.16 -15.81
N GLY A 120 0.64 -17.62 -16.07
CA GLY A 120 1.85 -18.38 -16.37
C GLY A 120 2.97 -17.49 -16.92
N PHE A 121 4.16 -18.06 -17.07
CA PHE A 121 5.33 -17.41 -17.65
C PHE A 121 5.72 -18.07 -18.96
N ARG A 122 6.39 -17.34 -19.86
CA ARG A 122 6.99 -17.96 -21.04
C ARG A 122 8.45 -18.27 -20.76
N ASP A 123 8.86 -19.50 -21.06
CA ASP A 123 10.26 -19.89 -21.03
C ASP A 123 11.04 -19.33 -22.25
N SER A 124 12.34 -19.62 -22.31
CA SER A 124 13.21 -19.19 -23.41
C SER A 124 12.85 -19.80 -24.77
N GLN A 125 12.03 -20.86 -24.79
CA GLN A 125 11.51 -21.49 -26.01
C GLN A 125 10.11 -20.96 -26.38
N GLY A 126 9.58 -20.02 -25.61
CA GLY A 126 8.24 -19.43 -25.81
C GLY A 126 7.09 -20.31 -25.30
N ILE A 127 7.38 -21.39 -24.58
CA ILE A 127 6.38 -22.30 -24.01
C ILE A 127 5.83 -21.67 -22.73
N VAL A 128 4.50 -21.69 -22.58
CA VAL A 128 3.83 -21.20 -21.37
C VAL A 128 3.94 -22.25 -20.27
N VAL A 129 4.63 -21.91 -19.20
CA VAL A 129 4.74 -22.70 -17.98
C VAL A 129 3.81 -22.14 -16.89
N THR A 130 3.11 -23.04 -16.22
CA THR A 130 2.15 -22.69 -15.14
C THR A 130 2.48 -23.39 -13.83
N GLU A 131 3.34 -24.42 -13.84
CA GLU A 131 3.75 -25.10 -12.62
C GLU A 131 4.71 -24.24 -11.78
N GLU A 132 4.49 -24.22 -10.46
CA GLU A 132 5.20 -23.35 -9.52
C GLU A 132 6.72 -23.45 -9.63
N CYS A 133 7.27 -24.66 -9.63
CA CYS A 133 8.70 -24.90 -9.76
C CYS A 133 9.29 -24.34 -11.07
N GLN A 134 8.54 -24.47 -12.18
CA GLN A 134 8.98 -23.99 -13.49
C GLN A 134 8.89 -22.46 -13.57
N VAL A 135 7.84 -21.87 -13.01
CA VAL A 135 7.66 -20.42 -12.93
C VAL A 135 8.79 -19.77 -12.14
N VAL A 136 9.12 -20.32 -10.97
CA VAL A 136 10.25 -19.84 -10.15
C VAL A 136 11.56 -19.95 -10.92
N ARG A 137 11.80 -21.06 -11.61
CA ARG A 137 13.00 -21.25 -12.43
C ARG A 137 13.10 -20.21 -13.54
N VAL A 138 12.05 -20.04 -14.35
CA VAL A 138 12.01 -19.07 -15.45
C VAL A 138 12.25 -17.64 -14.96
N ALA A 139 11.61 -17.24 -13.84
CA ALA A 139 11.83 -15.93 -13.25
C ALA A 139 13.27 -15.76 -12.75
N THR A 140 13.81 -16.77 -12.06
CA THR A 140 15.18 -16.77 -11.54
C THR A 140 16.19 -16.66 -12.67
N ASP A 141 16.05 -17.47 -13.72
CA ASP A 141 16.95 -17.46 -14.88
C ASP A 141 16.89 -16.10 -15.60
N HIS A 142 15.69 -15.55 -15.79
CA HIS A 142 15.51 -14.24 -16.41
C HIS A 142 16.23 -13.11 -15.66
N PHE A 143 16.05 -13.04 -14.34
CA PHE A 143 16.72 -12.01 -13.54
C PHE A 143 18.21 -12.28 -13.41
N ARG A 144 18.64 -13.54 -13.24
CA ARG A 144 20.05 -13.93 -13.26
C ARG A 144 20.72 -13.44 -14.53
N ASP A 145 20.12 -13.67 -15.69
CA ASP A 145 20.66 -13.22 -16.98
C ASP A 145 20.62 -11.69 -17.14
N SER A 146 19.59 -11.04 -16.60
CA SER A 146 19.45 -9.59 -16.64
C SER A 146 20.50 -8.87 -15.78
N PHE A 147 20.86 -9.46 -14.64
CA PHE A 147 21.86 -8.96 -13.69
C PHE A 147 23.28 -9.50 -13.93
N LYS A 148 23.49 -10.32 -14.97
CA LYS A 148 24.85 -10.66 -15.39
C LYS A 148 25.60 -9.38 -15.75
N GLU A 149 26.87 -9.37 -15.40
CA GLU A 149 27.79 -8.34 -15.84
C GLU A 149 27.73 -8.24 -17.37
N LYS A 150 27.43 -7.04 -17.85
CA LYS A 150 27.41 -6.72 -19.28
C LYS A 150 28.54 -5.75 -19.50
N ASP A 151 29.44 -6.11 -20.41
CA ASP A 151 30.43 -5.16 -20.90
C ASP A 151 29.69 -4.05 -21.64
N VAL A 152 29.66 -2.86 -21.02
CA VAL A 152 29.01 -1.69 -21.59
C VAL A 152 29.97 -0.90 -22.50
N GLY A 153 31.22 -1.36 -22.66
CA GLY A 153 32.25 -0.86 -23.58
C GLY A 153 32.76 0.56 -23.34
N ARG A 154 31.96 1.42 -22.68
CA ARG A 154 32.24 2.85 -22.45
C ARG A 154 31.85 3.30 -21.04
N GLY A 155 31.69 2.35 -20.11
CA GLY A 155 31.36 2.66 -18.72
C GLY A 155 32.47 3.51 -18.08
N ASP A 156 33.72 3.10 -18.27
CA ASP A 156 34.89 3.80 -17.74
C ASP A 156 35.07 5.17 -18.39
N ASP A 157 34.96 5.28 -19.73
CA ASP A 157 34.99 6.55 -20.45
C ASP A 157 33.96 7.55 -19.89
N PHE A 158 32.74 7.08 -19.57
CA PHE A 158 31.69 7.91 -18.98
C PHE A 158 32.03 8.36 -17.55
N LEU A 159 32.58 7.45 -16.74
CA LEU A 159 32.99 7.77 -15.36
C LEU A 159 34.19 8.73 -15.31
N GLU A 160 35.05 8.73 -16.32
CA GLU A 160 36.13 9.71 -16.46
C GLU A 160 35.64 11.12 -16.80
N LEU A 161 34.47 11.25 -17.43
CA LEU A 161 33.83 12.54 -17.71
C LEU A 161 33.11 13.13 -16.49
N LEU A 162 32.91 12.34 -15.43
CA LEU A 162 32.30 12.81 -14.20
C LEU A 162 33.37 13.39 -13.27
N GLU A 163 33.08 14.57 -12.72
CA GLU A 163 33.85 15.10 -11.60
C GLU A 163 33.74 14.13 -10.41
N ARG A 164 34.88 13.56 -9.99
CA ARG A 164 34.94 12.54 -8.92
C ARG A 164 34.74 13.11 -7.52
N GLN A 165 34.58 14.42 -7.38
CA GLN A 165 34.45 15.08 -6.08
C GLN A 165 33.17 15.89 -6.03
N VAL A 166 32.39 15.64 -4.98
CA VAL A 166 31.27 16.50 -4.62
C VAL A 166 31.84 17.84 -4.15
N PRO A 167 31.34 18.99 -4.65
CA PRO A 167 31.73 20.31 -4.18
C PRO A 167 31.71 20.41 -2.65
N GLY A 168 32.72 21.07 -2.07
CA GLY A 168 32.92 21.08 -0.61
C GLY A 168 31.77 21.73 0.18
N ASP A 169 31.06 22.68 -0.42
CA ASP A 169 29.85 23.28 0.13
C ASP A 169 28.70 22.26 0.24
N ILE A 170 28.56 21.37 -0.74
CA ILE A 170 27.56 20.29 -0.71
C ILE A 170 27.94 19.24 0.34
N VAL A 171 29.22 18.89 0.47
CA VAL A 171 29.69 17.97 1.53
C VAL A 171 29.33 18.53 2.91
N GLN A 172 29.66 19.79 3.19
CA GLN A 172 29.32 20.42 4.46
C GLN A 172 27.82 20.45 4.72
N ALA A 173 27.00 20.69 3.69
CA ALA A 173 25.55 20.66 3.82
C ALA A 173 25.01 19.25 4.13
N LEU A 174 25.59 18.20 3.53
CA LEU A 174 25.19 16.81 3.74
C LEU A 174 25.62 16.25 5.11
N GLU A 175 26.64 16.82 5.74
CA GLU A 175 27.12 16.44 7.07
C GLU A 175 26.32 17.09 8.22
N LEU A 176 25.40 18.00 7.92
CA LEU A 176 24.56 18.62 8.94
C LEU A 176 23.61 17.61 9.58
N PRO A 177 23.27 17.75 10.88
CA PRO A 177 22.28 16.90 11.53
C PRO A 177 20.92 17.00 10.84
N LEU A 178 20.26 15.86 10.69
CA LEU A 178 18.90 15.79 10.17
C LEU A 178 17.95 16.65 11.01
N THR A 179 16.97 17.25 10.34
CA THR A 179 15.91 18.04 10.97
C THR A 179 14.54 17.47 10.68
N VAL A 180 13.58 17.72 11.57
CA VAL A 180 12.17 17.32 11.36
C VAL A 180 11.62 17.96 10.07
N SER A 181 12.04 19.19 9.74
CA SER A 181 11.57 19.90 8.53
C SER A 181 12.07 19.23 7.25
N GLU A 182 13.31 18.75 7.21
CA GLU A 182 13.82 18.00 6.06
C GLU A 182 13.06 16.69 5.86
N LEU A 183 12.80 15.97 6.96
CA LEU A 183 12.04 14.72 6.89
C LEU A 183 10.59 14.96 6.44
N GLU A 184 9.96 16.05 6.89
CA GLU A 184 8.62 16.44 6.44
C GLU A 184 8.62 16.82 4.96
N GLY A 185 9.64 17.56 4.51
CA GLY A 185 9.85 17.90 3.12
C GLY A 185 9.99 16.66 2.24
N ALA A 186 10.78 15.68 2.69
CA ALA A 186 10.95 14.40 2.02
C ALA A 186 9.63 13.63 1.95
N LEU A 187 8.91 13.51 3.06
CA LEU A 187 7.61 12.85 3.15
C LEU A 187 6.58 13.43 2.17
N ASN A 188 6.53 14.77 2.07
CA ASN A 188 5.59 15.46 1.20
C ASN A 188 5.89 15.27 -0.30
N ARG A 189 7.14 14.96 -0.66
CA ARG A 189 7.55 14.63 -2.04
C ARG A 189 7.31 13.17 -2.40
N MET A 190 7.01 12.30 -1.42
CA MET A 190 6.73 10.90 -1.69
C MET A 190 5.40 10.71 -2.43
N ASN A 191 5.40 9.77 -3.38
CA ASN A 191 4.21 9.44 -4.13
C ASN A 191 3.16 8.73 -3.26
N LYS A 192 1.93 9.25 -3.29
CA LYS A 192 0.76 8.65 -2.62
C LYS A 192 0.17 7.50 -3.46
N GLY A 193 -0.60 6.62 -2.83
CA GLY A 193 -1.28 5.48 -3.48
C GLY A 193 -0.32 4.38 -3.97
N LYS A 194 0.91 4.36 -3.45
CA LYS A 194 1.88 3.29 -3.69
C LYS A 194 1.63 2.12 -2.73
N VAL A 195 2.11 0.94 -3.13
CA VAL A 195 2.02 -0.25 -2.29
C VAL A 195 2.96 -0.05 -1.10
N PRO A 196 2.50 -0.29 0.15
CA PRO A 196 3.37 -0.23 1.32
C PRO A 196 4.57 -1.18 1.23
N GLY A 197 5.62 -0.88 1.97
CA GLY A 197 6.79 -1.76 2.09
C GLY A 197 6.50 -3.02 2.90
N ILE A 198 7.55 -3.73 3.28
CA ILE A 198 7.45 -4.95 4.11
C ILE A 198 6.79 -4.70 5.47
N ASP A 199 6.90 -3.46 5.98
CA ASP A 199 6.22 -3.00 7.19
C ASP A 199 4.69 -2.94 7.04
N GLY A 200 4.16 -2.80 5.82
CA GLY A 200 2.75 -2.67 5.54
C GLY A 200 2.16 -1.30 5.89
N LEU A 201 2.98 -0.27 6.12
CA LEU A 201 2.53 1.08 6.47
C LEU A 201 2.61 2.02 5.25
N PRO A 202 1.48 2.62 4.82
CA PRO A 202 1.47 3.53 3.67
C PRO A 202 2.00 4.92 4.03
N VAL A 203 2.55 5.64 3.04
CA VAL A 203 3.02 7.04 3.17
C VAL A 203 1.96 7.96 3.79
N GLU A 204 0.69 7.75 3.44
CA GLU A 204 -0.44 8.53 3.95
C GLU A 204 -0.62 8.39 5.46
N LEU A 205 -0.21 7.27 6.06
CA LEU A 205 -0.24 7.09 7.50
C LEU A 205 0.77 8.03 8.16
N TYR A 206 2.01 8.06 7.65
CA TYR A 206 3.05 8.95 8.15
C TYR A 206 2.64 10.42 7.99
N ALA A 207 2.13 10.79 6.83
CA ALA A 207 1.66 12.16 6.58
C ALA A 207 0.50 12.55 7.51
N LYS A 208 -0.43 11.62 7.78
CA LYS A 208 -1.59 11.89 8.64
C LYS A 208 -1.23 12.07 10.11
N PHE A 209 -0.22 11.34 10.59
CA PHE A 209 0.21 11.33 11.99
C PHE A 209 1.58 11.96 12.20
N TRP A 210 2.00 12.86 11.29
CA TRP A 210 3.33 13.46 11.29
C TRP A 210 3.66 14.19 12.58
N SER A 211 2.71 14.90 13.18
CA SER A 211 2.92 15.60 14.46
C SER A 211 3.34 14.67 15.60
N ILE A 212 3.03 13.37 15.50
CA ILE A 212 3.40 12.35 16.49
C ILE A 212 4.65 11.59 16.02
N LEU A 213 4.70 11.22 14.75
CA LEU A 213 5.73 10.34 14.20
C LEU A 213 7.01 11.08 13.79
N GLY A 214 6.94 12.36 13.44
CA GLY A 214 8.08 13.14 12.94
C GLY A 214 9.26 13.19 13.92
N PRO A 215 9.06 13.59 15.19
CA PRO A 215 10.13 13.58 16.19
C PRO A 215 10.71 12.18 16.42
N VAL A 216 9.85 11.15 16.43
CA VAL A 216 10.26 9.76 16.59
C VAL A 216 11.11 9.27 15.42
N LEU A 217 10.70 9.60 14.19
CA LEU A 217 11.42 9.24 12.98
C LEU A 217 12.77 9.95 12.90
N LEU A 218 12.88 11.17 13.42
CA LEU A 218 14.16 11.85 13.52
C LEU A 218 15.12 11.10 14.44
N GLU A 219 14.67 10.67 15.63
CA GLU A 219 15.48 9.86 16.54
C GLU A 219 15.92 8.54 15.87
N VAL A 220 14.98 7.83 15.22
CA VAL A 220 15.27 6.55 14.53
C VAL A 220 16.30 6.74 13.42
N LEU A 221 16.11 7.73 12.54
CA LEU A 221 17.00 7.94 11.39
C LEU A 221 18.38 8.48 11.81
N THR A 222 18.43 9.27 12.88
CA THR A 222 19.70 9.71 13.46
C THR A 222 20.49 8.53 14.01
N GLU A 223 19.83 7.60 14.70
CA GLU A 223 20.47 6.36 15.19
C GLU A 223 21.00 5.52 14.03
N VAL A 224 20.21 5.34 12.96
CA VAL A 224 20.65 4.60 11.75
C VAL A 224 21.91 5.22 11.15
N LEU A 225 21.96 6.55 11.04
CA LEU A 225 23.14 7.24 10.49
C LEU A 225 24.36 7.12 11.39
N GLN A 226 24.19 7.12 12.71
CA GLN A 226 25.30 7.02 13.67
C GLN A 226 25.82 5.60 13.82
N ALA A 227 24.93 4.61 13.87
CA ALA A 227 25.30 3.19 13.99
C ALA A 227 25.82 2.60 12.67
N GLY A 228 25.42 3.17 11.52
CA GLY A 228 25.71 2.63 10.20
C GLY A 228 24.93 1.35 9.87
N GLU A 229 23.93 1.00 10.71
CA GLU A 229 23.12 -0.21 10.56
C GLU A 229 21.63 0.16 10.47
N MET A 230 20.92 -0.49 9.55
CA MET A 230 19.47 -0.35 9.39
C MET A 230 18.73 -1.49 10.09
N SER A 231 17.55 -1.21 10.64
CA SER A 231 16.66 -2.26 11.14
C SER A 231 16.10 -3.10 9.97
N GLY A 232 15.75 -4.36 10.22
CA GLY A 232 15.41 -5.31 9.15
C GLY A 232 14.24 -4.91 8.22
N SER A 233 13.35 -4.00 8.61
CA SER A 233 12.31 -3.48 7.69
C SER A 233 12.63 -2.11 7.08
N LEU A 234 13.73 -1.48 7.48
CA LEU A 234 14.35 -0.32 6.83
C LEU A 234 15.47 -0.73 5.87
N ALA A 235 16.11 -1.87 6.12
CA ALA A 235 17.14 -2.46 5.27
C ALA A 235 16.59 -2.80 3.88
N THR A 236 17.39 -2.53 2.85
CA THR A 236 17.06 -2.93 1.47
C THR A 236 17.49 -4.37 1.23
N TRP A 237 16.96 -5.02 0.19
CA TRP A 237 17.30 -6.42 -0.13
C TRP A 237 18.81 -6.70 -0.34
N GLY A 238 19.64 -5.66 -0.51
CA GLY A 238 21.10 -5.78 -0.63
C GLY A 238 21.84 -5.89 0.71
N ASP A 239 21.18 -5.57 1.82
CA ASP A 239 21.79 -5.54 3.17
C ASP A 239 21.53 -6.84 3.96
N LEU A 240 20.77 -7.78 3.39
CA LEU A 240 20.55 -9.10 3.97
C LEU A 240 21.71 -10.03 3.60
N PRO A 241 22.23 -10.84 4.55
CA PRO A 241 23.24 -11.84 4.23
C PRO A 241 22.73 -12.77 3.11
N PRO A 242 23.59 -13.17 2.17
CA PRO A 242 23.19 -14.08 1.10
C PRO A 242 22.64 -15.39 1.70
N VAL A 243 21.47 -15.79 1.23
CA VAL A 243 20.80 -17.06 1.60
C VAL A 243 21.50 -18.23 0.93
#